data_AF-A0A3G8XG73-F1
#
_entry.id   AF-A0A3G8XG73-F1
#
_cell.length_a   1.000
_cell.length_b   1.000
_cell.length_c   1.000
_cell.angle_alpha   90.00
_cell.angle_beta   90.00
_cell.angle_gamma   90.00
#
_symmetry.space_group_name_H-M   'P 1'
#
loop_
_entity.id
_entity.type
_entity.pdbx_description
1 polymer ?
#
loop_
_entity_poly.entity_id
_entity_poly.type
_entity_poly.pdbx_seq_one_letter_code
_entity_poly.pdbx_strand_id
1 'polypeptide(L)'
;MKTQFALFLVFISSFAFSQVPADLKFDNNFVNSENHWVVIPNKDDKKSEFSYGFLYYDESGGGYSLQQTNSFTLENGKFLKKPANENEKKVVRLNNSDIQFALLSDARIAEMKLEKEPTFLKAYNVLKNEDEKKLARASSINGLRRPDLSLPMLQSLKAKSYSSPKLYFELAYANNALKKYDDAEKIIDEAEKKGFFGELLIKEKIYSYVHNNKLKIADDFLKQHLSVFKSSLYKEESIGNMVINYYNAKDLVKAKEWLAIYYREFPQGGKYKTDIEKLKIAVENPAAKKQ
;
A
#
# COMPACT_ATOMS: atom_id res chain seq x y z
N MET A 1 -10.34 -17.46 75.08
CA MET A 1 -9.93 -16.50 74.05
C MET A 1 -10.40 -17.03 72.70
N LYS A 2 -11.08 -16.19 71.93
CA LYS A 2 -11.58 -16.46 70.58
C LYS A 2 -10.38 -16.47 69.62
N THR A 3 -10.26 -17.45 68.73
CA THR A 3 -9.44 -17.31 67.53
C THR A 3 -10.15 -17.99 66.37
N GLN A 4 -10.26 -17.20 65.31
CA GLN A 4 -11.18 -17.34 64.20
C GLN A 4 -10.64 -18.28 63.12
N PHE A 5 -11.62 -18.83 62.41
CA PHE A 5 -11.55 -19.42 61.07
C PHE A 5 -10.65 -18.64 60.10
N ALA A 6 -9.81 -19.35 59.33
CA ALA A 6 -9.29 -18.85 58.07
C ALA A 6 -9.40 -19.96 57.02
N LEU A 7 -10.56 -20.04 56.38
CA LEU A 7 -10.80 -20.88 55.21
C LEU A 7 -10.16 -20.17 54.00
N PHE A 8 -9.06 -20.71 53.50
CA PHE A 8 -8.39 -20.18 52.32
C PHE A 8 -9.19 -20.57 51.06
N LEU A 9 -10.07 -19.67 50.63
CA LEU A 9 -10.91 -19.84 49.46
C LEU A 9 -10.05 -19.54 48.22
N VAL A 10 -9.54 -20.59 47.56
CA VAL A 10 -8.85 -20.49 46.28
C VAL A 10 -9.89 -20.08 45.22
N PHE A 11 -9.93 -18.78 44.92
CA PHE A 11 -10.63 -18.25 43.75
C PHE A 11 -9.87 -18.72 42.51
N ILE A 12 -10.31 -19.83 41.91
CA ILE A 12 -9.99 -20.15 40.52
C ILE A 12 -10.78 -19.14 39.69
N SER A 13 -10.16 -18.02 39.35
CA SER A 13 -10.66 -17.13 38.32
C SER A 13 -10.56 -17.87 36.99
N SER A 14 -11.67 -18.51 36.59
CA SER A 14 -11.89 -18.90 35.21
C SER A 14 -11.91 -17.65 34.36
N PHE A 15 -10.75 -17.20 33.90
CA PHE A 15 -10.66 -16.26 32.80
C PHE A 15 -11.20 -16.97 31.56
N ALA A 16 -12.49 -16.81 31.30
CA ALA A 16 -13.07 -17.07 30.00
C ALA A 16 -12.51 -16.02 29.03
N PHE A 17 -11.26 -16.21 28.60
CA PHE A 17 -10.80 -15.58 27.37
C PHE A 17 -11.63 -16.19 26.24
N SER A 18 -12.29 -15.35 25.44
CA SER A 18 -12.82 -15.78 24.15
C SER A 18 -11.63 -16.22 23.30
N GLN A 19 -11.33 -17.51 23.30
CA GLN A 19 -10.20 -18.05 22.54
C GLN A 19 -10.57 -18.01 21.06
N VAL A 20 -9.80 -17.26 20.27
CA VAL A 20 -9.81 -17.43 18.82
C VAL A 20 -9.57 -18.92 18.53
N PRO A 21 -10.43 -19.58 17.74
CA PRO A 21 -10.25 -20.96 17.35
C PRO A 21 -8.84 -21.21 16.81
N ALA A 22 -8.20 -22.31 17.20
CA ALA A 22 -6.83 -22.62 16.77
C ALA A 22 -6.68 -22.78 15.24
N ASP A 23 -7.79 -23.06 14.54
CA ASP A 23 -7.85 -23.12 13.08
C ASP A 23 -7.95 -21.74 12.40
N LEU A 24 -8.24 -20.66 13.14
CA LEU A 24 -8.20 -19.29 12.63
C LEU A 24 -6.83 -18.65 12.88
N LYS A 25 -5.93 -18.80 11.90
CA LYS A 25 -4.59 -18.19 11.92
C LYS A 25 -4.56 -16.91 11.10
N PHE A 26 -4.41 -15.77 11.76
CA PHE A 26 -4.34 -14.45 11.12
C PHE A 26 -2.91 -14.12 10.67
N ASP A 27 -2.42 -14.85 9.67
CA ASP A 27 -1.04 -14.78 9.16
C ASP A 27 -0.97 -14.61 7.63
N ASN A 28 -2.11 -14.40 6.97
CA ASN A 28 -2.18 -14.21 5.52
C ASN A 28 -2.37 -12.74 5.17
N ASN A 29 -1.49 -12.19 4.33
CA ASN A 29 -1.71 -10.89 3.72
C ASN A 29 -2.79 -10.97 2.63
N PHE A 30 -3.23 -9.82 2.12
CA PHE A 30 -4.30 -9.72 1.12
C PHE A 30 -3.96 -10.35 -0.24
N VAL A 31 -2.68 -10.44 -0.62
CA VAL A 31 -2.26 -11.08 -1.89
C VAL A 31 -2.39 -12.61 -1.76
N ASN A 32 -1.88 -13.17 -0.66
CA ASN A 32 -2.01 -14.61 -0.37
C ASN A 32 -3.46 -15.03 -0.13
N SER A 33 -4.30 -14.09 0.27
CA SER A 33 -5.72 -14.28 0.53
C SER A 33 -6.60 -14.06 -0.70
N GLU A 34 -6.04 -13.69 -1.86
CA GLU A 34 -6.81 -13.46 -3.08
C GLU A 34 -7.59 -14.73 -3.48
N ASN A 35 -8.87 -14.57 -3.82
CA ASN A 35 -9.82 -15.63 -4.17
C ASN A 35 -10.08 -16.64 -3.06
N HIS A 36 -10.07 -16.20 -1.81
CA HIS A 36 -10.42 -17.03 -0.66
C HIS A 36 -11.51 -16.39 0.21
N TRP A 37 -12.25 -17.25 0.92
CA TRP A 37 -13.04 -16.83 2.06
C TRP A 37 -12.11 -16.53 3.24
N VAL A 38 -12.23 -15.33 3.77
CA VAL A 38 -11.38 -14.83 4.84
C VAL A 38 -12.17 -14.35 6.03
N VAL A 39 -11.58 -14.55 7.20
CA VAL A 39 -12.00 -13.93 8.46
C VAL A 39 -11.13 -12.70 8.70
N ILE A 40 -11.79 -11.61 9.08
CA ILE A 40 -11.14 -10.35 9.47
C ILE A 40 -10.89 -10.42 10.98
N PRO A 41 -9.69 -10.06 11.47
CA PRO A 41 -9.40 -10.05 12.90
C PRO A 41 -10.34 -9.08 13.60
N ASN A 42 -10.90 -9.51 14.74
CA ASN A 42 -11.67 -8.63 15.59
C ASN A 42 -10.73 -7.64 16.29
N LYS A 43 -11.18 -6.39 16.47
CA LYS A 43 -10.42 -5.38 17.23
C LYS A 43 -10.66 -5.50 18.75
N ASP A 44 -11.69 -6.26 19.15
CA ASP A 44 -12.08 -6.46 20.54
C ASP A 44 -12.03 -7.95 20.88
N ASP A 45 -10.95 -8.37 21.54
CA ASP A 45 -10.71 -9.76 21.95
C ASP A 45 -11.78 -10.31 22.91
N LYS A 46 -12.65 -9.45 23.45
CA LYS A 46 -13.75 -9.85 24.34
C LYS A 46 -15.00 -10.29 23.59
N LYS A 47 -15.08 -10.07 22.28
CA LYS A 47 -16.23 -10.44 21.44
C LYS A 47 -15.92 -11.70 20.65
N SER A 48 -16.70 -12.75 20.88
CA SER A 48 -16.68 -14.01 20.11
C SER A 48 -17.34 -13.91 18.73
N GLU A 49 -17.45 -12.69 18.20
CA GLU A 49 -18.05 -12.38 16.91
C GLU A 49 -16.96 -12.01 15.89
N PHE A 50 -16.98 -12.66 14.74
CA PHE A 50 -16.01 -12.46 13.67
C PHE A 50 -16.70 -12.05 12.38
N SER A 51 -16.11 -11.08 11.66
CA SER A 51 -16.55 -10.72 10.31
C SER A 51 -15.84 -11.59 9.29
N TYR A 52 -16.55 -11.97 8.22
CA TYR A 52 -15.98 -12.72 7.12
C TYR A 52 -16.51 -12.25 5.77
N GLY A 53 -15.74 -12.55 4.73
CA GLY A 53 -16.09 -12.20 3.36
C GLY A 53 -15.20 -12.92 2.37
N PHE A 54 -15.45 -12.68 1.09
CA PHE A 54 -14.62 -13.21 0.02
C PHE A 54 -13.70 -12.11 -0.49
N LEU A 55 -12.39 -12.34 -0.40
CA LEU A 55 -11.38 -11.39 -0.85
C LEU A 55 -11.01 -11.69 -2.30
N TYR A 56 -11.05 -10.67 -3.16
CA TYR A 56 -10.77 -10.81 -4.58
C TYR A 56 -10.12 -9.56 -5.15
N TYR A 57 -9.51 -9.69 -6.32
CA TYR A 57 -9.09 -8.54 -7.10
C TYR A 57 -10.21 -8.13 -8.06
N ASP A 58 -10.75 -6.94 -7.88
CA ASP A 58 -11.75 -6.36 -8.78
C ASP A 58 -11.05 -5.68 -9.95
N GLU A 59 -11.01 -6.35 -11.11
CA GLU A 59 -10.36 -5.83 -12.32
C GLU A 59 -11.11 -4.65 -12.94
N SER A 60 -12.42 -4.53 -12.69
CA SER A 60 -13.23 -3.42 -13.22
C SER A 60 -12.95 -2.10 -12.48
N GLY A 61 -12.73 -2.18 -11.16
CA GLY A 61 -12.40 -1.05 -10.30
C GLY A 61 -10.91 -0.90 -9.98
N GLY A 62 -10.05 -1.84 -10.40
CA GLY A 62 -8.60 -1.74 -10.31
C GLY A 62 -8.01 -1.92 -8.91
N GLY A 63 -8.51 -2.88 -8.10
CA GLY A 63 -7.95 -3.09 -6.77
C GLY A 63 -8.52 -4.24 -5.96
N TYR A 64 -7.87 -4.55 -4.84
CA TYR A 64 -8.31 -5.58 -3.91
C TYR A 64 -9.59 -5.16 -3.17
N SER A 65 -10.58 -6.03 -3.21
CA SER A 65 -11.91 -5.80 -2.66
C SER A 65 -12.32 -6.99 -1.80
N LEU A 66 -12.98 -6.69 -0.69
CA LEU A 66 -13.62 -7.68 0.16
C LEU A 66 -15.12 -7.55 -0.02
N GLN A 67 -15.77 -8.57 -0.56
CA GLN A 67 -17.22 -8.65 -0.45
C GLN A 67 -17.57 -9.20 0.93
N GLN A 68 -17.78 -8.28 1.86
CA GLN A 68 -18.16 -8.60 3.22
C GLN A 68 -19.58 -9.17 3.18
N THR A 69 -19.71 -10.38 3.73
CA THR A 69 -20.97 -11.11 3.67
C THR A 69 -21.74 -10.92 4.96
N ASN A 70 -21.14 -11.22 6.12
CA ASN A 70 -21.80 -11.20 7.42
C ASN A 70 -20.77 -11.36 8.57
N SER A 71 -21.27 -11.57 9.78
CA SER A 71 -20.52 -12.10 10.91
C SER A 71 -20.99 -13.50 11.35
N PHE A 72 -20.15 -14.19 12.11
CA PHE A 72 -20.50 -15.41 12.82
C PHE A 72 -20.04 -15.33 14.27
N THR A 73 -20.71 -16.08 15.15
CA THR A 73 -20.25 -16.33 16.52
C THR A 73 -19.65 -17.71 16.64
N LEU A 74 -18.71 -17.87 17.56
CA LEU A 74 -18.20 -19.18 17.95
C LEU A 74 -18.98 -19.71 19.15
N GLU A 75 -19.68 -20.83 18.96
CA GLU A 75 -20.37 -21.53 20.04
C GLU A 75 -20.02 -23.01 20.01
N ASN A 76 -19.44 -23.53 21.10
CA ASN A 76 -19.02 -24.94 21.22
C ASN A 76 -18.14 -25.44 20.04
N GLY A 77 -17.25 -24.58 19.54
CA GLY A 77 -16.37 -24.91 18.40
C GLY A 77 -17.02 -24.86 17.03
N LYS A 78 -18.31 -24.49 16.95
CA LYS A 78 -19.06 -24.33 15.70
C LYS A 78 -19.24 -22.87 15.33
N PHE A 79 -19.23 -22.59 14.03
CA PHE A 79 -19.44 -21.26 13.48
C PHE A 79 -20.94 -21.05 13.24
N LEU A 80 -21.57 -20.28 14.11
CA LEU A 80 -22.96 -19.90 13.97
C LEU A 80 -23.06 -18.60 13.22
N LYS A 81 -23.50 -18.67 11.96
CA LYS A 81 -23.76 -17.47 11.16
C LYS A 81 -24.89 -16.66 11.80
N LYS A 82 -24.71 -15.34 11.86
CA LYS A 82 -25.85 -14.45 12.05
C LYS A 82 -26.74 -14.48 10.80
N PRO A 83 -28.07 -14.35 10.95
CA PRO A 83 -28.97 -14.20 9.81
C PRO A 83 -28.49 -13.06 8.93
N ALA A 84 -28.37 -13.31 7.63
CA ALA A 84 -28.04 -12.27 6.69
C ALA A 84 -29.22 -11.28 6.62
N ASN A 85 -29.00 -10.02 6.94
CA ASN A 85 -29.89 -9.00 6.44
C ASN A 85 -29.66 -8.93 4.92
N GLU A 86 -30.67 -9.25 4.12
CA GLU A 86 -30.55 -9.38 2.65
C GLU A 86 -30.01 -8.11 1.95
N ASN A 87 -30.02 -6.97 2.66
CA ASN A 87 -29.50 -5.67 2.21
C ASN A 87 -28.03 -5.38 2.60
N GLU A 88 -27.29 -6.31 3.22
CA GLU A 88 -25.95 -6.04 3.81
C GLU A 88 -24.74 -6.56 3.00
N LYS A 89 -24.91 -6.95 1.74
CA LYS A 89 -23.75 -7.24 0.88
C LYS A 89 -22.97 -5.96 0.63
N LYS A 90 -21.87 -5.77 1.37
CA LYS A 90 -21.02 -4.59 1.28
C LYS A 90 -19.70 -4.95 0.62
N VAL A 91 -19.43 -4.36 -0.54
CA VAL A 91 -18.09 -4.39 -1.14
C VAL A 91 -17.25 -3.31 -0.48
N VAL A 92 -16.14 -3.71 0.13
CA VAL A 92 -15.18 -2.82 0.78
C VAL A 92 -13.87 -2.87 0.02
N ARG A 93 -13.41 -1.73 -0.49
CA ARG A 93 -12.08 -1.60 -1.07
C ARG A 93 -11.04 -1.69 0.04
N LEU A 94 -10.02 -2.52 -0.15
CA LEU A 94 -8.92 -2.58 0.80
C LEU A 94 -8.12 -1.29 0.70
N ASN A 95 -8.07 -0.55 1.81
CA ASN A 95 -7.24 0.65 1.96
C ASN A 95 -6.14 0.45 3.00
N ASN A 96 -6.25 -0.58 3.85
CA ASN A 96 -5.25 -0.96 4.83
C ASN A 96 -4.62 -2.30 4.41
N SER A 97 -3.34 -2.27 4.05
CA SER A 97 -2.57 -3.42 3.58
C SER A 97 -1.91 -4.24 4.70
N ASP A 98 -2.02 -3.80 5.95
CA ASP A 98 -1.43 -4.47 7.11
C ASP A 98 -2.36 -5.52 7.73
N ILE A 99 -3.63 -5.55 7.31
CA ILE A 99 -4.60 -6.54 7.80
C ILE A 99 -4.09 -7.95 7.46
N GLN A 100 -3.90 -8.75 8.51
CA GLN A 100 -3.66 -10.18 8.39
C GLN A 100 -4.99 -10.91 8.51
N PHE A 101 -5.29 -11.75 7.53
CA PHE A 101 -6.52 -12.51 7.40
C PHE A 101 -6.29 -13.96 7.84
N ALA A 102 -7.35 -14.58 8.33
CA ALA A 102 -7.39 -16.04 8.47
C ALA A 102 -8.20 -16.64 7.32
N LEU A 103 -7.65 -17.65 6.66
CA LEU A 103 -8.35 -18.37 5.60
C LEU A 103 -9.34 -19.37 6.21
N LEU A 104 -10.56 -19.40 5.71
CA LEU A 104 -11.48 -20.48 6.08
C LEU A 104 -11.07 -21.79 5.39
N SER A 105 -11.02 -22.87 6.16
CA SER A 105 -10.81 -24.21 5.60
C SER A 105 -12.04 -24.69 4.82
N ASP A 106 -11.87 -25.65 3.92
CA ASP A 106 -12.98 -26.28 3.19
C ASP A 106 -14.07 -26.83 4.13
N ALA A 107 -13.67 -27.36 5.29
CA ALA A 107 -14.60 -27.83 6.32
C ALA A 107 -15.45 -26.68 6.91
N ARG A 108 -14.83 -25.52 7.19
CA ARG A 108 -15.56 -24.34 7.68
C ARG A 108 -16.43 -23.72 6.60
N ILE A 109 -15.98 -23.68 5.35
CA ILE A 109 -16.78 -23.24 4.20
C ILE A 109 -18.05 -24.10 4.08
N ALA A 110 -17.91 -25.43 4.19
CA ALA A 110 -19.04 -26.36 4.15
C ALA A 110 -19.97 -26.24 5.37
N GLU A 111 -19.42 -26.14 6.59
CA GLU A 111 -20.19 -25.91 7.83
C GLU A 111 -21.02 -24.64 7.72
N MET A 112 -20.40 -23.60 7.18
CA MET A 112 -21.03 -22.31 6.91
C MET A 112 -21.98 -22.37 5.70
N LYS A 113 -22.04 -23.44 4.91
CA LYS A 113 -22.84 -23.51 3.67
C LYS A 113 -22.48 -22.38 2.69
N LEU A 114 -21.19 -22.11 2.53
CA LEU A 114 -20.68 -21.14 1.57
C LEU A 114 -20.33 -21.85 0.25
N GLU A 115 -20.53 -21.16 -0.87
CA GLU A 115 -19.99 -21.60 -2.16
C GLU A 115 -18.46 -21.53 -2.10
N LYS A 116 -17.75 -22.57 -2.56
CA LYS A 116 -16.29 -22.57 -2.57
C LYS A 116 -15.72 -21.43 -3.41
N GLU A 117 -16.29 -21.22 -4.58
CA GLU A 117 -16.02 -20.07 -5.44
C GLU A 117 -17.34 -19.34 -5.72
N PRO A 118 -17.50 -18.08 -5.25
CA PRO A 118 -18.74 -17.36 -5.44
C PRO A 118 -19.03 -17.03 -6.90
N THR A 119 -20.27 -17.24 -7.32
CA THR A 119 -20.71 -16.96 -8.71
C THR A 119 -20.49 -15.52 -9.18
N PHE A 120 -20.52 -14.53 -8.26
CA PHE A 120 -20.31 -13.11 -8.59
C PHE A 120 -18.91 -12.81 -9.13
N LEU A 121 -17.90 -13.64 -8.80
CA LEU A 121 -16.50 -13.38 -9.14
C LEU A 121 -16.28 -13.29 -10.66
N LYS A 122 -17.10 -14.03 -11.43
CA LYS A 122 -17.05 -14.03 -12.90
C LYS A 122 -17.25 -12.65 -13.51
N ALA A 123 -18.04 -11.78 -12.88
CA ALA A 123 -18.29 -10.42 -13.37
C ALA A 123 -17.07 -9.50 -13.24
N TYR A 124 -16.09 -9.87 -12.42
CA TYR A 124 -14.92 -9.05 -12.09
C TYR A 124 -13.63 -9.52 -12.79
N ASN A 125 -13.71 -10.53 -13.65
CA ASN A 125 -12.59 -11.04 -14.45
C ASN A 125 -12.70 -10.49 -15.88
N VAL A 126 -12.47 -9.19 -16.04
CA VAL A 126 -12.73 -8.45 -17.30
C VAL A 126 -11.53 -8.37 -18.22
N LEU A 127 -10.31 -8.48 -17.68
CA LEU A 127 -9.11 -8.52 -18.50
C LEU A 127 -8.98 -9.91 -19.14
N LYS A 128 -8.45 -9.95 -20.36
CA LYS A 128 -8.24 -11.21 -21.09
C LYS A 128 -6.79 -11.65 -21.09
N ASN A 129 -5.86 -10.71 -21.05
CA ASN A 129 -4.44 -10.99 -21.07
C ASN A 129 -3.91 -11.22 -19.64
N GLU A 130 -3.31 -12.38 -19.40
CA GLU A 130 -2.80 -12.76 -18.07
C GLU A 130 -1.62 -11.91 -17.59
N ASP A 131 -0.78 -11.41 -18.50
CA ASP A 131 0.32 -10.53 -18.14
C ASP A 131 -0.19 -9.13 -17.76
N GLU A 132 -1.23 -8.63 -18.44
CA GLU A 132 -1.89 -7.37 -18.09
C GLU A 132 -2.64 -7.48 -16.75
N LYS A 133 -3.31 -8.61 -16.49
CA LYS A 133 -3.93 -8.92 -15.19
C LYS A 133 -2.92 -8.87 -14.06
N LYS A 134 -1.77 -9.48 -14.28
CA LYS A 134 -0.67 -9.53 -13.32
C LYS A 134 -0.07 -8.14 -13.11
N LEU A 135 0.15 -7.37 -14.17
CA LEU A 135 0.62 -6.00 -14.06
C LEU A 135 -0.38 -5.10 -13.32
N ALA A 136 -1.68 -5.26 -13.56
CA ALA A 136 -2.72 -4.52 -12.87
C ALA A 136 -2.70 -4.80 -11.35
N ARG A 137 -2.63 -6.08 -10.96
CA ARG A 137 -2.49 -6.49 -9.54
C ARG A 137 -1.24 -5.88 -8.91
N ALA A 138 -0.09 -6.02 -9.56
CA ALA A 138 1.16 -5.46 -9.05
C ALA A 138 1.10 -3.93 -8.86
N SER A 139 0.47 -3.22 -9.80
CA SER A 139 0.24 -1.78 -9.73
C SER A 139 -0.64 -1.41 -8.52
N SER A 140 -1.73 -2.13 -8.28
CA SER A 140 -2.57 -1.91 -7.10
C SER A 140 -1.86 -2.26 -5.79
N ILE A 141 -1.02 -3.30 -5.76
CA ILE A 141 -0.19 -3.66 -4.61
C ILE A 141 0.81 -2.54 -4.29
N ASN A 142 1.46 -1.96 -5.31
CA ASN A 142 2.31 -0.78 -5.16
C ASN A 142 1.52 0.42 -4.62
N GLY A 143 0.32 0.68 -5.15
CA GLY A 143 -0.59 1.72 -4.65
C GLY A 143 -0.99 1.54 -3.18
N LEU A 144 -1.03 0.28 -2.70
CA LEU A 144 -1.24 -0.09 -1.30
C LEU A 144 0.04 -0.08 -0.46
N ARG A 145 1.14 0.50 -0.97
CA ARG A 145 2.45 0.64 -0.32
C ARG A 145 3.06 -0.69 0.11
N ARG A 146 2.84 -1.76 -0.68
CA ARG A 146 3.44 -3.08 -0.47
C ARG A 146 4.37 -3.49 -1.61
N PRO A 147 5.42 -2.68 -1.90
CA PRO A 147 6.35 -2.98 -2.99
C PRO A 147 7.11 -4.30 -2.78
N ASP A 148 7.20 -4.77 -1.53
CA ASP A 148 7.73 -6.08 -1.16
C ASP A 148 6.92 -7.24 -1.79
N LEU A 149 5.60 -7.07 -1.91
CA LEU A 149 4.71 -8.05 -2.52
C LEU A 149 4.58 -7.86 -4.04
N SER A 150 4.69 -6.63 -4.55
CA SER A 150 4.55 -6.35 -5.99
C SER A 150 5.81 -6.70 -6.78
N LEU A 151 7.01 -6.48 -6.22
CA LEU A 151 8.26 -6.58 -6.97
C LEU A 151 8.50 -7.97 -7.56
N PRO A 152 8.29 -9.10 -6.84
CA PRO A 152 8.42 -10.43 -7.43
C PRO A 152 7.45 -10.66 -8.60
N MET A 153 6.24 -10.11 -8.50
CA MET A 153 5.22 -10.19 -9.54
C MET A 153 5.69 -9.45 -10.81
N LEU A 154 6.21 -8.24 -10.67
CA LEU A 154 6.74 -7.42 -11.78
C LEU A 154 7.99 -8.04 -12.40
N GLN A 155 8.92 -8.55 -11.58
CA GLN A 155 10.14 -9.21 -12.07
C GLN A 155 9.81 -10.45 -12.90
N SER A 156 8.80 -11.22 -12.50
CA SER A 156 8.37 -12.38 -13.27
C SER A 156 7.76 -12.03 -14.63
N LEU A 157 7.13 -10.86 -14.77
CA LEU A 157 6.65 -10.35 -16.07
C LEU A 157 7.84 -10.00 -16.97
N LYS A 158 8.79 -9.25 -16.43
CA LYS A 158 10.02 -8.88 -17.15
C LYS A 158 10.81 -10.11 -17.59
N ALA A 159 10.90 -11.15 -16.75
CA ALA A 159 11.58 -12.40 -17.07
C ALA A 159 10.94 -13.17 -18.25
N LYS A 160 9.65 -12.95 -18.51
CA LYS A 160 8.93 -13.48 -19.69
C LYS A 160 9.02 -12.58 -20.91
N SER A 161 9.89 -11.58 -20.89
CA SER A 161 10.01 -10.55 -21.93
C SER A 161 8.76 -9.69 -22.14
N TYR A 162 7.81 -9.68 -21.20
CA TYR A 162 6.72 -8.70 -21.22
C TYR A 162 7.30 -7.30 -21.04
N SER A 163 6.87 -6.35 -21.86
CA SER A 163 7.50 -5.03 -21.95
C SER A 163 6.46 -3.96 -22.28
N SER A 164 6.23 -3.06 -21.32
CA SER A 164 5.34 -1.91 -21.49
C SER A 164 5.82 -0.74 -20.64
N PRO A 165 5.51 0.53 -21.00
CA PRO A 165 5.90 1.69 -20.19
C PRO A 165 5.43 1.56 -18.73
N LYS A 166 4.23 1.03 -18.51
CA LYS A 166 3.65 0.81 -17.18
C LYS A 166 4.47 -0.21 -16.37
N LEU A 167 4.92 -1.31 -16.97
CA LEU A 167 5.77 -2.29 -16.27
C LEU A 167 7.04 -1.63 -15.73
N TYR A 168 7.74 -0.84 -16.56
CA TYR A 168 8.99 -0.20 -16.16
C TYR A 168 8.78 0.85 -15.08
N PHE A 169 7.71 1.63 -15.16
CA PHE A 169 7.33 2.55 -14.09
C PHE A 169 7.10 1.80 -12.77
N GLU A 170 6.26 0.75 -12.76
CA GLU A 170 5.94 0.01 -11.54
C GLU A 170 7.17 -0.69 -10.94
N LEU A 171 8.09 -1.19 -11.79
CA LEU A 171 9.37 -1.75 -11.36
C LEU A 171 10.27 -0.68 -10.72
N ALA A 172 10.39 0.50 -11.35
CA ALA A 172 11.20 1.59 -10.83
C ALA A 172 10.65 2.07 -9.48
N TYR A 173 9.33 2.30 -9.40
CA TYR A 173 8.64 2.67 -8.17
C TYR A 173 8.88 1.65 -7.05
N ALA A 174 8.68 0.35 -7.34
CA ALA A 174 8.84 -0.69 -6.32
C ALA A 174 10.28 -0.76 -5.79
N ASN A 175 11.28 -0.63 -6.66
CA ASN A 175 12.69 -0.58 -6.24
C ASN A 175 12.98 0.66 -5.39
N ASN A 176 12.51 1.84 -5.81
CA ASN A 176 12.66 3.08 -5.05
C ASN A 176 12.03 3.01 -3.66
N ALA A 177 10.79 2.50 -3.58
CA ALA A 177 10.08 2.33 -2.31
C ALA A 177 10.77 1.33 -1.37
N LEU A 178 11.46 0.33 -1.93
CA LEU A 178 12.32 -0.62 -1.20
C LEU A 178 13.75 -0.10 -0.97
N LYS A 179 14.02 1.17 -1.29
CA LYS A 179 15.34 1.82 -1.16
C LYS A 179 16.46 1.18 -2.00
N LYS A 180 16.09 0.46 -3.06
CA LYS A 180 17.01 -0.10 -4.06
C LYS A 180 17.23 0.89 -5.20
N TYR A 181 17.75 2.07 -4.85
CA TYR A 181 17.82 3.22 -5.76
C TYR A 181 18.67 2.93 -7.01
N ASP A 182 19.79 2.22 -6.87
CA ASP A 182 20.61 1.80 -8.01
C ASP A 182 19.88 0.86 -8.97
N ASP A 183 19.03 -0.03 -8.44
CA ASP A 183 18.24 -0.93 -9.29
C ASP A 183 17.09 -0.18 -9.97
N ALA A 184 16.49 0.81 -9.31
CA ALA A 184 15.53 1.70 -9.95
C ALA A 184 16.17 2.47 -11.11
N GLU A 185 17.37 3.04 -10.92
CA GLU A 185 18.12 3.70 -12.01
C GLU A 185 18.34 2.77 -13.21
N LYS A 186 18.84 1.55 -12.96
CA LYS A 186 19.07 0.55 -14.04
C LYS A 186 17.78 0.22 -14.80
N ILE A 187 16.66 0.04 -14.09
CA ILE A 187 15.35 -0.22 -14.71
C ILE A 187 14.92 0.96 -15.58
N ILE A 188 15.11 2.20 -15.12
CA ILE A 188 14.72 3.38 -15.87
C ILE A 188 15.60 3.56 -17.11
N ASP A 189 16.91 3.34 -16.99
CA ASP A 189 17.82 3.39 -18.14
C ASP A 189 17.51 2.29 -19.18
N GLU A 190 17.05 1.11 -18.73
CA GLU A 190 16.54 0.08 -19.64
C GLU A 190 15.24 0.52 -20.33
N ALA A 191 14.33 1.17 -19.61
CA ALA A 191 13.09 1.72 -20.17
C ALA A 191 13.39 2.75 -21.27
N GLU A 192 14.31 3.67 -21.01
CA GLU A 192 14.73 4.71 -21.96
C GLU A 192 15.32 4.10 -23.24
N LYS A 193 16.17 3.07 -23.12
CA LYS A 193 16.71 2.34 -24.29
C LYS A 193 15.62 1.65 -25.12
N LYS A 194 14.46 1.36 -24.52
CA LYS A 194 13.28 0.79 -25.20
C LYS A 194 12.34 1.87 -25.73
N GLY A 195 12.70 3.15 -25.62
CA GLY A 195 11.88 4.27 -26.05
C GLY A 195 10.76 4.63 -25.06
N PHE A 196 10.76 4.06 -23.85
CA PHE A 196 9.81 4.41 -22.81
C PHE A 196 10.35 5.59 -22.01
N PHE A 197 9.70 6.74 -22.15
CA PHE A 197 10.05 7.96 -21.45
C PHE A 197 8.81 8.78 -21.16
N GLY A 198 8.74 9.40 -19.98
CA GLY A 198 7.58 10.19 -19.57
C GLY A 198 7.68 10.65 -18.12
N GLU A 199 6.74 11.50 -17.71
CA GLU A 199 6.77 12.20 -16.42
C GLU A 199 6.90 11.28 -15.19
N LEU A 200 6.29 10.09 -15.23
CA LEU A 200 6.39 9.11 -14.15
C LEU A 200 7.81 8.54 -14.05
N LEU A 201 8.44 8.18 -15.17
CA LEU A 201 9.82 7.68 -15.18
C LEU A 201 10.82 8.79 -14.80
N ILE A 202 10.58 10.04 -15.25
CA ILE A 202 11.39 11.20 -14.84
C ILE A 202 11.32 11.38 -13.33
N LYS A 203 10.12 11.36 -12.75
CA LYS A 203 9.91 11.48 -11.31
C LYS A 203 10.67 10.40 -10.54
N GLU A 204 10.55 9.13 -10.96
CA GLU A 204 11.26 8.02 -10.31
C GLU A 204 12.79 8.12 -10.49
N LYS A 205 13.28 8.64 -11.62
CA LYS A 205 14.72 8.84 -11.88
C LYS A 205 15.29 9.91 -10.97
N ILE A 206 14.60 11.04 -10.83
CA ILE A 206 14.95 12.09 -9.88
C ILE A 206 14.97 11.55 -8.46
N TYR A 207 13.94 10.81 -8.06
CA TYR A 207 13.90 10.21 -6.72
C TYR A 207 15.09 9.29 -6.45
N SER A 208 15.46 8.47 -7.44
CA SER A 208 16.62 7.57 -7.34
C SER A 208 17.93 8.38 -7.21
N TYR A 209 18.15 9.36 -8.08
CA TYR A 209 19.36 10.20 -8.06
C TYR A 209 19.54 10.95 -6.74
N VAL A 210 18.47 11.57 -6.21
CA VAL A 210 18.62 12.33 -4.97
C VAL A 210 18.96 11.43 -3.78
N HIS A 211 18.40 10.22 -3.71
CA HIS A 211 18.70 9.26 -2.64
C HIS A 211 20.04 8.54 -2.81
N ASN A 212 20.60 8.53 -4.03
CA ASN A 212 21.95 8.08 -4.31
C ASN A 212 23.01 9.19 -4.19
N ASN A 213 22.68 10.32 -3.55
CA ASN A 213 23.56 11.49 -3.40
C ASN A 213 24.06 12.08 -4.75
N LYS A 214 23.34 11.84 -5.84
CA LYS A 214 23.63 12.36 -7.19
C LYS A 214 22.87 13.67 -7.44
N LEU A 215 22.86 14.58 -6.46
CA LEU A 215 22.02 15.80 -6.51
C LEU A 215 22.28 16.69 -7.72
N LYS A 216 23.54 16.87 -8.12
CA LYS A 216 23.86 17.64 -9.33
C LYS A 216 23.28 17.00 -10.60
N ILE A 217 23.33 15.67 -10.70
CA ILE A 217 22.78 14.94 -11.84
C ILE A 217 21.25 15.10 -11.86
N ALA A 218 20.60 14.98 -10.69
CA ALA A 218 19.16 15.23 -10.56
C ALA A 218 18.78 16.67 -10.96
N ASP A 219 19.56 17.66 -10.55
CA ASP A 219 19.34 19.08 -10.89
C ASP A 219 19.38 19.33 -12.40
N ASP A 220 20.47 18.91 -13.04
CA ASP A 220 20.66 19.08 -14.48
C ASP A 220 19.56 18.33 -15.25
N PHE A 221 19.25 17.09 -14.82
CA PHE A 221 18.22 16.27 -15.46
C PHE A 221 16.82 16.87 -15.32
N LEU A 222 16.40 17.30 -14.12
CA LEU A 222 15.05 17.85 -13.95
C LEU A 222 14.86 19.14 -14.73
N LYS A 223 15.86 20.04 -14.72
CA LYS A 223 15.80 21.31 -15.46
C LYS A 223 15.56 21.11 -16.94
N GLN A 224 16.19 20.10 -17.54
CA GLN A 224 16.01 19.76 -18.96
C GLN A 224 14.62 19.19 -19.28
N HIS A 225 13.93 18.62 -18.29
CA HIS A 225 12.69 17.85 -18.51
C HIS A 225 11.45 18.45 -17.82
N LEU A 226 11.53 19.67 -17.28
CA LEU A 226 10.38 20.34 -16.65
C LEU A 226 9.16 20.44 -17.59
N SER A 227 9.38 20.58 -18.90
CA SER A 227 8.31 20.68 -19.90
C SER A 227 7.62 19.35 -20.21
N VAL A 228 8.18 18.21 -19.81
CA VAL A 228 7.62 16.88 -20.07
C VAL A 228 6.43 16.55 -19.14
N PHE A 229 6.40 17.16 -17.96
CA PHE A 229 5.34 16.92 -16.97
C PHE A 229 4.00 17.47 -17.45
N LYS A 230 2.99 16.60 -17.49
CA LYS A 230 1.59 16.96 -17.77
C LYS A 230 0.82 17.15 -16.47
N SER A 231 1.13 16.34 -15.46
CA SER A 231 0.60 16.44 -14.12
C SER A 231 1.30 17.55 -13.34
N SER A 232 0.55 18.58 -12.97
CA SER A 232 0.99 19.64 -12.05
C SER A 232 1.52 19.04 -10.74
N LEU A 233 0.85 18.00 -10.22
CA LEU A 233 1.25 17.32 -8.99
C LEU A 233 2.63 16.67 -9.10
N TYR A 234 2.90 15.90 -10.18
CA TYR A 234 4.18 15.21 -10.33
C TYR A 234 5.34 16.17 -10.59
N LYS A 235 5.06 17.26 -11.32
CA LYS A 235 6.02 18.36 -11.47
C LYS A 235 6.35 18.98 -10.11
N GLU A 236 5.33 19.27 -9.31
CA GLU A 236 5.49 19.88 -7.99
C GLU A 236 6.28 18.99 -7.03
N GLU A 237 5.96 17.70 -6.96
CA GLU A 237 6.71 16.72 -6.15
C GLU A 237 8.18 16.65 -6.56
N SER A 238 8.47 16.66 -7.87
CA SER A 238 9.84 16.59 -8.38
C SER A 238 10.64 17.85 -8.05
N ILE A 239 10.04 19.04 -8.19
CA ILE A 239 10.67 20.31 -7.81
C ILE A 239 10.87 20.38 -6.29
N GLY A 240 9.85 20.03 -5.52
CA GLY A 240 9.90 20.01 -4.05
C GLY A 240 11.00 19.09 -3.53
N ASN A 241 11.18 17.92 -4.14
CA ASN A 241 12.29 17.01 -3.86
C ASN A 241 13.65 17.68 -4.05
N MET A 242 13.84 18.51 -5.07
CA MET A 242 15.10 19.24 -5.25
C MET A 242 15.32 20.28 -4.15
N VAL A 243 14.30 21.05 -3.78
CA VAL A 243 14.40 22.06 -2.71
C VAL A 243 14.81 21.41 -1.38
N ILE A 244 14.10 20.36 -0.95
CA ILE A 244 14.35 19.73 0.35
C ILE A 244 15.71 19.04 0.39
N ASN A 245 16.13 18.38 -0.69
CA ASN A 245 17.40 17.68 -0.71
C ASN A 245 18.59 18.66 -0.72
N TYR A 246 18.53 19.77 -1.46
CA TYR A 246 19.58 20.79 -1.40
C TYR A 246 19.61 21.50 -0.04
N TYR A 247 18.45 21.79 0.56
CA TYR A 247 18.39 22.31 1.92
C TYR A 247 19.04 21.36 2.94
N ASN A 248 18.74 20.06 2.86
CA ASN A 248 19.32 19.05 3.74
C ASN A 248 20.84 18.92 3.56
N ALA A 249 21.31 19.03 2.31
CA ALA A 249 22.73 19.09 1.96
C ALA A 249 23.43 20.41 2.36
N LYS A 250 22.71 21.37 2.97
CA LYS A 250 23.19 22.70 3.37
C LYS A 250 23.61 23.60 2.20
N ASP A 251 23.27 23.24 0.97
CA ASP A 251 23.45 24.08 -0.20
C ASP A 251 22.25 25.03 -0.33
N LEU A 252 22.30 26.11 0.47
CA LEU A 252 21.24 27.10 0.50
C LEU A 252 21.14 27.91 -0.81
N VAL A 253 22.22 27.98 -1.58
CA VAL A 253 22.21 28.66 -2.89
C VAL A 253 21.32 27.87 -3.84
N LYS A 254 21.57 26.56 -3.97
CA LYS A 254 20.74 25.69 -4.81
C LYS A 254 19.32 25.53 -4.30
N ALA A 255 19.11 25.48 -2.98
CA ALA A 255 17.77 25.47 -2.42
C ALA A 255 16.96 26.72 -2.82
N LYS A 256 17.59 27.91 -2.79
CA LYS A 256 16.97 29.16 -3.26
C LYS A 256 16.69 29.16 -4.76
N GLU A 257 17.60 28.64 -5.58
CA GLU A 257 17.37 28.49 -7.03
C GLU A 257 16.12 27.63 -7.30
N TRP A 258 15.98 26.48 -6.64
CA TRP A 258 14.81 25.62 -6.82
C TRP A 258 13.53 26.21 -6.24
N LEU A 259 13.59 26.98 -5.16
CA LEU A 259 12.44 27.75 -4.67
C LEU A 259 11.98 28.77 -5.72
N ALA A 260 12.91 29.48 -6.37
CA ALA A 260 12.56 30.40 -7.45
C ALA A 260 11.89 29.67 -8.63
N ILE A 261 12.38 28.47 -8.99
CA ILE A 261 11.72 27.61 -9.98
C ILE A 261 10.31 27.22 -9.52
N TYR A 262 10.14 26.80 -8.26
CA TYR A 262 8.83 26.44 -7.70
C TYR A 262 7.82 27.58 -7.86
N TYR A 263 8.14 28.80 -7.42
CA TYR A 263 7.21 29.92 -7.50
C TYR A 263 6.98 30.43 -8.94
N ARG A 264 7.90 30.15 -9.87
CA ARG A 264 7.67 30.42 -11.29
C ARG A 264 6.67 29.44 -11.90
N GLU A 265 6.81 28.14 -11.61
CA GLU A 265 5.91 27.10 -12.13
C GLU A 265 4.55 27.10 -11.40
N PHE A 266 4.53 27.52 -10.13
CA PHE A 266 3.33 27.55 -9.27
C PHE A 266 3.17 28.93 -8.59
N PRO A 267 2.80 30.01 -9.32
CA PRO A 267 2.72 31.35 -8.75
C PRO A 267 1.72 31.50 -7.58
N GLN A 268 0.64 30.72 -7.60
CA GLN A 268 -0.36 30.68 -6.52
C GLN A 268 -0.06 29.60 -5.46
N GLY A 269 1.02 28.83 -5.66
CA GLY A 269 1.35 27.59 -4.96
C GLY A 269 0.57 26.38 -5.50
N GLY A 270 1.11 25.19 -5.28
CA GLY A 270 0.48 23.92 -5.61
C GLY A 270 -0.08 23.19 -4.39
N LYS A 271 -0.23 21.87 -4.50
CA LYS A 271 -0.72 20.99 -3.43
C LYS A 271 0.15 21.07 -2.18
N TYR A 272 1.45 21.29 -2.32
CA TYR A 272 2.43 21.31 -1.22
C TYR A 272 2.85 22.72 -0.80
N LYS A 273 2.10 23.75 -1.20
CA LYS A 273 2.41 25.17 -0.90
C LYS A 273 2.82 25.39 0.56
N THR A 274 2.03 24.91 1.52
CA THR A 274 2.28 25.09 2.95
C THR A 274 3.63 24.53 3.40
N ASP A 275 4.04 23.38 2.87
CA ASP A 275 5.32 22.76 3.24
C ASP A 275 6.49 23.47 2.55
N ILE A 276 6.31 23.92 1.30
CA ILE A 276 7.29 24.71 0.58
C ILE A 276 7.48 26.09 1.21
N GLU A 277 6.43 26.73 1.72
CA GLU A 277 6.52 28.00 2.45
C GLU A 277 7.33 27.87 3.74
N LYS A 278 7.10 26.81 4.53
CA LYS A 278 7.93 26.51 5.71
C LYS A 278 9.39 26.33 5.31
N LEU A 279 9.64 25.64 4.21
CA LEU A 279 10.99 25.40 3.70
C LEU A 279 11.65 26.70 3.22
N LYS A 280 10.90 27.59 2.54
CA LYS A 280 11.36 28.92 2.15
C LYS A 280 11.82 29.73 3.35
N ILE A 281 11.01 29.80 4.41
CA ILE A 281 11.37 30.49 5.66
C ILE A 281 12.67 29.90 6.24
N ALA A 282 12.79 28.56 6.26
CA ALA A 282 13.98 27.89 6.79
C ALA A 282 15.25 28.11 5.94
N VAL A 283 15.11 28.26 4.62
CA VAL A 283 16.20 28.56 3.68
C VAL A 283 16.64 30.04 3.77
N GLU A 284 15.69 30.94 4.01
CA GLU A 284 15.95 32.39 4.13
C GLU A 284 16.47 32.78 5.51
N ASN A 285 16.03 32.10 6.57
CA ASN A 285 16.40 32.36 7.97
C ASN A 285 17.05 31.14 8.64
N PRO A 286 18.26 30.74 8.23
CA PRO A 286 18.91 29.53 8.75
C PRO A 286 19.22 29.58 10.26
N ALA A 287 19.19 30.76 10.88
CA ALA A 287 19.43 30.97 12.31
C ALA A 287 18.22 30.63 13.23
N ALA A 288 17.01 30.48 12.68
CA ALA A 288 15.78 30.33 13.45
C ALA A 288 15.55 28.94 14.09
N LYS A 289 16.48 27.98 13.94
CA LYS A 289 16.41 26.62 14.51
C LYS A 289 17.30 26.41 15.76
N LYS A 290 17.87 27.47 16.32
CA LYS A 290 18.70 27.39 17.55
C LYS A 290 17.95 27.76 18.84
N GLN A 291 16.62 27.78 18.85
CA GLN A 291 15.79 27.94 20.05
C GLN A 291 14.87 26.73 20.21
#